data_AF-A0A2V8RHW8-F1
#
_entry.id   AF-A0A2V8RHW8-F1
#
_cell.length_a   1.000
_cell.length_b   1.000
_cell.length_c   1.000
_cell.angle_alpha   90.00
_cell.angle_beta   90.00
_cell.angle_gamma   90.00
#
_symmetry.space_group_name_H-M   'P 1'
#
loop_
_entity.id
_entity.type
_entity.pdbx_description
1 polymer ?
#
loop_
_entity_poly.entity_id
_entity_poly.type
_entity_poly.pdbx_seq_one_letter_code
_entity_poly.pdbx_strand_id
1 'polypeptide(L)'
;MERKDADELWYQPDLDVFLNRWFSNYEDARGSLESEGGFLLPYRRHFYVCEAGAIRALGLEPDDPDWERIGRDCARPSDAEAYRRLREKRERVVNDR
;
A
#
# COMPACT_ATOMS: atom_id res chain seq x y z
N MET A 1 -18.75 -0.75 -10.86
CA MET A 1 -18.00 -0.38 -9.65
C MET A 1 -16.55 -0.75 -9.92
N GLU A 2 -15.82 0.13 -10.59
CA GLU A 2 -14.47 -0.14 -11.07
C GLU A 2 -13.50 -0.13 -9.89
N ARG A 3 -12.80 -1.26 -9.68
CA ARG A 3 -11.69 -1.39 -8.73
C ARG A 3 -10.43 -0.60 -9.15
N LYS A 4 -10.50 0.23 -10.20
CA LYS A 4 -9.34 0.91 -10.79
C LYS A 4 -8.83 2.05 -9.91
N ASP A 5 -9.73 2.84 -9.32
CA ASP A 5 -9.35 4.04 -8.56
C ASP A 5 -8.63 3.72 -7.25
N ALA A 6 -8.97 2.59 -6.62
CA ALA A 6 -8.38 2.21 -5.34
C ALA A 6 -6.91 1.80 -5.47
N ASP A 7 -6.52 1.33 -6.64
CA ASP A 7 -5.24 0.71 -6.88
C ASP A 7 -4.21 1.73 -7.40
N GLU A 8 -4.64 2.62 -8.30
CA GLU A 8 -3.81 3.74 -8.78
C GLU A 8 -3.52 4.74 -7.65
N LEU A 9 -4.38 4.79 -6.62
CA LEU A 9 -4.19 5.63 -5.43
C LEU A 9 -2.90 5.28 -4.64
N TRP A 10 -2.55 4.00 -4.61
CA TRP A 10 -1.41 3.50 -3.85
C TRP A 10 -0.09 3.59 -4.61
N TYR A 11 -0.08 4.02 -5.86
CA TYR A 11 1.13 4.16 -6.66
C TYR A 11 1.41 5.61 -7.04
N GLN A 12 2.69 5.96 -7.17
CA GLN A 12 3.13 7.22 -7.77
C GLN A 12 4.49 7.01 -8.42
N PRO A 13 4.83 7.77 -9.49
CA PRO A 13 6.09 7.61 -10.20
C PRO A 13 7.33 7.82 -9.30
N ASP A 14 7.21 8.65 -8.27
CA ASP A 14 8.26 8.89 -7.28
C ASP A 14 8.61 7.64 -6.46
N LEU A 15 7.75 6.61 -6.46
CA LEU A 15 8.05 5.36 -5.77
C LEU A 15 9.15 4.54 -6.45
N ASP A 16 9.43 4.79 -7.73
CA ASP A 16 10.43 4.02 -8.49
C ASP A 16 11.85 4.16 -7.92
N VAL A 17 12.09 5.22 -7.12
CA VAL A 17 13.37 5.42 -6.40
C VAL A 17 13.51 4.53 -5.15
N PHE A 18 12.41 3.94 -4.67
CA PHE A 18 12.41 3.03 -3.52
C PHE A 18 12.56 1.59 -3.95
N LEU A 19 13.06 0.75 -3.04
CA LEU A 19 13.19 -0.68 -3.26
C LEU A 19 11.82 -1.36 -3.21
N ASN A 20 11.08 -1.29 -4.31
CA ASN A 20 9.80 -1.97 -4.46
C ASN A 20 10.02 -3.37 -5.02
N ARG A 21 9.57 -4.38 -4.28
CA ARG A 21 9.59 -5.78 -4.76
C ARG A 21 8.27 -6.07 -5.44
N TRP A 22 8.33 -6.30 -6.74
CA TRP A 22 7.15 -6.52 -7.57
C TRP A 22 6.84 -8.01 -7.69
N PHE A 23 5.56 -8.33 -7.56
CA PHE A 23 5.04 -9.69 -7.61
C PHE A 23 3.81 -9.74 -8.51
N SER A 24 3.74 -10.78 -9.33
CA SER A 24 2.58 -11.03 -10.20
C SER A 24 1.42 -11.68 -9.45
N ASN A 25 1.70 -12.33 -8.32
CA ASN A 25 0.72 -13.05 -7.52
C ASN A 25 0.67 -12.52 -6.09
N TYR A 26 -0.51 -12.58 -5.51
CA TYR A 26 -0.72 -12.21 -4.11
C TYR A 26 0.03 -13.14 -3.14
N GLU A 27 0.09 -14.44 -3.44
CA GLU A 27 0.73 -15.43 -2.56
C GLU A 27 2.24 -15.16 -2.41
N ASP A 28 2.94 -14.90 -3.52
CA ASP A 28 4.35 -14.49 -3.50
C ASP A 28 4.56 -13.17 -2.73
N ALA A 29 3.71 -12.17 -2.98
CA ALA A 29 3.81 -10.88 -2.32
C ALA A 29 3.61 -11.00 -0.80
N ARG A 30 2.62 -11.79 -0.38
CA ARG A 30 2.35 -12.06 1.03
C ARG A 30 3.52 -12.83 1.67
N GLY A 31 4.08 -13.81 0.96
CA GLY A 31 5.28 -14.51 1.40
C GLY A 31 6.47 -13.57 1.64
N SER A 32 6.70 -12.60 0.76
CA SER A 32 7.74 -11.58 0.95
C SER A 32 7.41 -10.64 2.12
N LEU A 33 6.15 -10.22 2.29
CA LEU A 33 5.70 -9.43 3.43
C LEU A 33 5.96 -10.16 4.77
N GLU A 34 5.67 -11.46 4.84
CA GLU A 34 5.89 -12.25 6.06
C GLU A 34 7.38 -12.54 6.33
N SER A 35 8.17 -12.73 5.26
CA SER A 35 9.61 -13.04 5.36
C SER A 35 10.47 -11.82 5.67
N GLU A 36 10.20 -10.69 4.99
CA GLU A 36 11.05 -9.49 5.02
C GLU A 36 10.37 -8.29 5.68
N GLY A 37 9.05 -8.31 5.83
CA GLY A 37 8.28 -7.17 6.32
C GLY A 37 8.02 -6.12 5.24
N GLY A 38 7.52 -4.95 5.68
CA GLY A 38 7.16 -3.84 4.81
C GLY A 38 5.65 -3.67 4.65
N PHE A 39 5.23 -3.13 3.52
CA PHE A 39 3.85 -2.79 3.20
C PHE A 39 3.48 -3.35 1.84
N LEU A 40 2.45 -4.18 1.80
CA LEU A 40 1.95 -4.79 0.57
C LEU A 40 0.85 -3.91 -0.02
N LEU A 41 1.12 -3.38 -1.21
CA LEU A 41 0.23 -2.49 -1.94
C LEU A 41 -0.19 -3.15 -3.26
N PRO A 42 -1.49 -3.12 -3.61
CA PRO A 42 -1.96 -3.56 -4.91
C PRO A 42 -1.61 -2.52 -6.00
N TYR A 43 -1.18 -2.99 -7.17
CA TYR A 43 -1.03 -2.18 -8.39
C TYR A 43 -1.45 -2.92 -9.69
N ARG A 44 -2.64 -2.57 -10.15
CA ARG A 44 -3.49 -2.97 -11.27
C ARG A 44 -3.77 -4.45 -11.27
N ARG A 45 -2.75 -5.22 -11.67
CA ARG A 45 -2.77 -6.68 -11.73
C ARG A 45 -1.57 -7.30 -11.02
N HIS A 46 -0.73 -6.48 -10.42
CA HIS A 46 0.45 -6.85 -9.68
C HIS A 46 0.30 -6.39 -8.22
N PHE A 47 1.21 -6.85 -7.40
CA PHE A 47 1.36 -6.45 -6.02
C PHE A 47 2.80 -6.08 -5.80
N TYR A 48 3.06 -5.11 -4.94
CA TYR A 48 4.42 -4.81 -4.59
C TYR A 48 4.56 -4.58 -3.10
N VAL A 49 5.72 -4.96 -2.57
CA VAL A 49 6.10 -4.73 -1.18
C VAL A 49 7.11 -3.60 -1.15
N CYS A 50 6.83 -2.58 -0.36
CA CYS A 50 7.69 -1.42 -0.17
C CYS A 50 7.99 -1.18 1.31
N GLU A 51 9.05 -0.42 1.57
CA GLU A 51 9.43 -0.05 2.95
C GLU A 51 8.75 1.25 3.41
N ALA A 52 8.92 1.59 4.69
CA ALA A 52 8.37 2.79 5.30
C ALA A 52 8.69 4.10 4.55
N GLY A 53 9.83 4.15 3.84
CA GLY A 53 10.21 5.30 3.00
C GLY A 53 9.20 5.57 1.88
N ALA A 54 8.72 4.52 1.21
CA ALA A 54 7.71 4.62 0.17
C ALA A 54 6.37 5.13 0.73
N ILE A 55 5.98 4.65 1.93
CA ILE A 55 4.77 5.12 2.61
C ILE A 55 4.86 6.62 2.95
N ARG A 56 6.01 7.10 3.44
CA ARG A 56 6.24 8.53 3.65
C ARG A 56 6.18 9.33 2.36
N ALA A 57 6.75 8.79 1.27
CA ALA A 57 6.65 9.44 -0.04
C ALA A 57 5.19 9.51 -0.53
N LEU A 58 4.35 8.52 -0.20
CA LEU A 58 2.90 8.56 -0.44
C LEU A 58 2.18 9.62 0.40
N GLY A 59 2.90 10.34 1.28
CA GLY A 59 2.35 11.30 2.23
C GLY A 59 1.56 10.65 3.37
N LEU A 60 1.80 9.36 3.61
CA LEU A 60 1.21 8.61 4.72
C LEU A 60 2.24 8.37 5.81
N GLU A 61 1.76 8.15 7.04
CA GLU A 61 2.63 7.82 8.15
C GLU A 61 2.87 6.30 8.20
N PRO A 62 4.11 5.80 8.18
CA PRO A 62 4.39 4.36 8.27
C PRO A 62 4.18 3.79 9.67
N ASP A 63 4.26 4.62 10.70
CA ASP A 63 3.97 4.29 12.10
C ASP A 63 2.47 4.36 12.43
N ASP A 64 1.61 4.58 11.41
CA ASP A 64 0.17 4.64 11.64
C ASP A 64 -0.36 3.28 12.13
N PRO A 65 -1.06 3.22 13.28
CA PRO A 65 -1.56 1.96 13.83
C PRO A 65 -2.58 1.29 12.90
N ASP A 66 -3.20 2.04 11.99
CA ASP A 66 -4.11 1.48 11.00
C ASP A 66 -3.37 0.52 10.04
N TRP A 67 -2.07 0.69 9.80
CA TRP A 67 -1.27 -0.27 9.03
C TRP A 67 -1.16 -1.62 9.72
N GLU A 68 -0.93 -1.63 11.03
CA GLU A 68 -0.87 -2.87 11.79
C GLU A 68 -2.24 -3.55 11.86
N ARG A 69 -3.32 -2.77 11.99
CA ARG A 69 -4.70 -3.28 11.98
C ARG A 69 -5.06 -4.00 10.69
N ILE A 70 -4.63 -3.50 9.54
CA ILE A 70 -4.86 -4.17 8.26
C ILE A 70 -3.87 -5.31 8.00
N GLY A 71 -2.85 -5.49 8.86
CA GLY A 71 -1.77 -6.46 8.68
C GLY A 71 -0.74 -6.03 7.63
N ARG A 72 -0.63 -4.72 7.36
CA ARG A 72 0.18 -4.11 6.30
C ARG A 72 -0.14 -4.63 4.91
N ASP A 73 -1.35 -5.15 4.74
CA ASP A 73 -1.87 -5.70 3.50
C ASP A 73 -3.04 -4.84 2.99
N CYS A 74 -2.76 -3.95 2.03
CA CYS A 74 -3.79 -3.15 1.38
C CYS A 74 -4.56 -3.93 0.31
N ALA A 75 -4.04 -5.06 -0.17
CA ALA A 75 -4.71 -5.89 -1.16
C ALA A 75 -5.86 -6.70 -0.53
N ARG A 76 -5.63 -7.20 0.68
CA ARG A 76 -6.61 -7.91 1.51
C ARG A 76 -6.53 -7.40 2.95
N PRO A 77 -7.06 -6.19 3.21
CA PRO A 77 -7.02 -5.64 4.55
C PRO A 77 -7.84 -6.51 5.50
N SER A 78 -7.24 -6.86 6.63
CA SER A 78 -7.94 -7.59 7.70
C SER A 78 -8.98 -6.72 8.40
N ASP A 79 -8.80 -5.39 8.37
CA ASP A 79 -9.69 -4.41 8.95
C ASP A 79 -10.14 -3.38 7.89
N ALA A 80 -11.42 -3.42 7.53
CA ALA A 80 -11.97 -2.54 6.50
C ALA A 80 -12.06 -1.07 6.95
N GLU A 81 -12.22 -0.80 8.25
CA GLU A 81 -12.29 0.58 8.77
C GLU A 81 -10.93 1.25 8.79
N ALA A 82 -9.89 0.54 9.23
CA ALA A 82 -8.50 1.00 9.19
C ALA A 82 -8.06 1.27 7.75
N TYR A 83 -8.39 0.37 6.81
CA TYR A 83 -8.11 0.59 5.39
C TYR A 83 -8.82 1.83 4.85
N ARG A 84 -10.11 2.04 5.20
CA ARG A 84 -10.86 3.24 4.78
C ARG A 84 -10.17 4.51 5.28
N ARG A 85 -9.71 4.55 6.53
CA ARG A 85 -8.99 5.72 7.09
C ARG A 85 -7.69 6.02 6.35
N LEU A 86 -6.89 4.99 6.06
CA LEU A 86 -5.65 5.14 5.28
C LEU A 86 -5.96 5.65 3.87
N ARG A 87 -7.01 5.12 3.24
CA ARG A 87 -7.48 5.58 1.92
C ARG A 87 -7.89 7.05 1.95
N GLU A 88 -8.70 7.46 2.92
CA GLU A 88 -9.14 8.85 3.08
C GLU A 88 -7.95 9.81 3.30
N LYS A 89 -6.96 9.40 4.11
CA LYS A 89 -5.71 10.15 4.29
C LYS A 89 -4.98 10.31 2.95
N ARG A 90 -4.84 9.23 2.19
CA ARG A 90 -4.17 9.24 0.89
C ARG A 90 -4.90 10.10 -0.14
N GLU A 91 -6.22 9.99 -0.21
CA GLU A 91 -7.06 10.81 -1.08
C GLU A 91 -6.89 12.31 -0.79
N ARG A 92 -6.78 12.69 0.50
CA ARG A 92 -6.46 14.07 0.87
C ARG A 92 -5.09 14.50 0.38
N VAL A 93 -4.06 13.67 0.54
CA VAL A 93 -2.70 13.98 0.04
C VAL A 93 -2.69 14.17 -1.47
N VAL A 94 -3.42 13.33 -2.21
CA VAL A 94 -3.50 13.43 -3.68
C VAL A 94 -4.28 14.67 -4.11
N ASN A 95 -5.33 15.06 -3.38
CA ASN A 95 -6.15 16.23 -3.70
C ASN A 95 -5.50 17.56 -3.27
N ASP A 96 -4.52 17.53 -2.36
CA ASP A 96 -3.76 18.71 -1.90
C ASP A 96 -2.50 18.98 -2.75
N ARG A 97 -2.18 18.08 -3.69
CA ARG A 97 -1.03 18.16 -4.60
C ARG A 97 -1.40 18.78 -5.95
#